data_AF-A7RES7-F1
#
_entry.id   AF-A7RES7-F1
#
_cell.length_a   1.000
_cell.length_b   1.000
_cell.length_c   1.000
_cell.angle_alpha   90.00
_cell.angle_beta   90.00
_cell.angle_gamma   90.00
#
_symmetry.space_group_name_H-M   'P 1'
#
loop_
_entity.id
_entity.type
_entity.pdbx_description
1 polymer ?
#
loop_
_entity_poly.entity_id
_entity_poly.type
_entity_poly.pdbx_seq_one_letter_code
_entity_poly.pdbx_strand_id
1 'polypeptide(L)' 'WITQEGSSFCYLFSKTRTTWQDSKLQCNAINADLVTIDSQQEQNFVRTVARGSFVWLGFTDLRTEGRWIWESS' A
#
# COMPACT_ATOMS: atom_id res chain seq x y z
N TRP A 1 2.90 -9.79 -7.99
CA TRP A 1 1.47 -9.79 -7.68
C TRP A 1 1.15 -11.00 -6.83
N ILE A 2 0.37 -10.80 -5.77
CA ILE A 2 -0.10 -11.82 -4.84
C ILE A 2 -1.59 -11.53 -4.65
N THR A 3 -2.42 -12.54 -4.74
CA THR A 3 -3.88 -12.42 -4.52
C THR A 3 -4.21 -12.90 -3.11
N GLN A 4 -5.09 -12.16 -2.44
CA GLN A 4 -5.70 -12.63 -1.20
C GLN A 4 -6.93 -13.47 -1.55
N GLU A 5 -7.06 -14.66 -0.96
CA GLU A 5 -8.23 -15.52 -1.17
C GLU A 5 -9.51 -14.79 -0.73
N GLY A 6 -10.53 -14.78 -1.60
CA GLY A 6 -11.79 -14.08 -1.36
C GLY A 6 -11.76 -12.57 -1.64
N SER A 7 -10.64 -12.02 -2.13
CA SER A 7 -10.51 -10.62 -2.55
C SER A 7 -10.40 -10.47 -4.07
N SER A 8 -10.96 -9.39 -4.61
CA SER A 8 -10.75 -8.98 -6.01
C SER A 8 -9.47 -8.16 -6.22
N PHE A 9 -8.75 -7.84 -5.14
CA PHE A 9 -7.53 -7.04 -5.21
C PHE A 9 -6.28 -7.89 -5.42
N CYS A 10 -5.31 -7.32 -6.14
CA CYS A 10 -3.99 -7.89 -6.36
C CYS A 10 -2.94 -6.99 -5.71
N TYR A 11 -1.99 -7.58 -5.01
CA TYR A 11 -0.99 -6.84 -4.23
C TYR A 11 0.42 -7.06 -4.79
N LEU A 12 1.23 -6.00 -4.85
CA LEU A 12 2.63 -6.07 -5.25
C LEU A 12 3.52 -5.54 -4.13
N PHE A 13 4.41 -6.40 -3.64
CA PHE A 13 5.42 -6.02 -2.65
C PHE A 13 6.74 -5.69 -3.35
N SER A 14 7.06 -4.39 -3.41
CA SER A 14 8.35 -3.93 -3.92
C SER A 14 9.48 -4.32 -2.95
N LYS A 15 10.62 -4.76 -3.49
CA LYS A 15 11.85 -4.99 -2.73
C LYS A 15 12.78 -3.77 -2.72
N THR A 16 12.43 -2.73 -3.49
CA THR A 16 13.24 -1.52 -3.63
C THR A 16 12.87 -0.54 -2.52
N ARG A 17 13.87 0.03 -1.86
CA ARG A 17 13.67 1.11 -0.89
C ARG A 17 13.64 2.45 -1.62
N THR A 18 12.51 3.14 -1.52
CA THR A 18 12.24 4.42 -2.16
C THR A 18 11.53 5.34 -1.18
N THR A 19 11.41 6.63 -1.52
CA THR A 19 10.56 7.55 -0.76
C THR A 19 9.08 7.16 -0.92
N TRP A 20 8.20 7.69 -0.07
CA TRP A 20 6.76 7.48 -0.25
C TRP A 20 6.28 7.99 -1.62
N GLN A 21 6.76 9.17 -2.03
CA GLN A 21 6.40 9.81 -3.31
C GLN A 21 6.84 8.96 -4.51
N ASP A 22 8.09 8.50 -4.53
CA ASP A 22 8.58 7.62 -5.59
C ASP A 22 7.83 6.28 -5.63
N SER A 23 7.47 5.74 -4.47
CA SER A 23 6.70 4.49 -4.38
C SER A 23 5.30 4.66 -4.98
N LYS A 24 4.63 5.79 -4.70
CA LYS A 24 3.33 6.13 -5.32
C LYS A 24 3.46 6.27 -6.83
N LEU A 25 4.50 6.95 -7.33
CA LEU A 25 4.77 7.06 -8.76
C LEU A 25 5.01 5.70 -9.42
N GLN A 26 5.76 4.80 -8.77
CA GLN A 26 6.00 3.45 -9.26
C GLN A 26 4.73 2.60 -9.35
N CYS A 27 3.85 2.68 -8.35
CA CYS A 27 2.54 2.03 -8.41
C CYS A 27 1.71 2.58 -9.58
N ASN A 28 1.62 3.91 -9.70
CA ASN A 28 0.83 4.54 -10.76
C ASN A 28 1.34 4.16 -12.16
N ALA A 29 2.67 4.03 -12.33
CA ALA A 29 3.29 3.63 -13.59
C ALA A 29 2.92 2.21 -14.05
N ILE A 30 2.42 1.36 -13.14
CA ILE A 30 1.94 0.00 -13.46
C ILE A 30 0.42 -0.11 -13.35
N ASN A 31 -0.31 1.01 -13.44
CA ASN A 31 -1.77 1.11 -13.28
C ASN A 31 -2.26 0.51 -11.94
N ALA A 32 -1.52 0.80 -10.87
CA ALA A 32 -1.82 0.39 -9.50
C ALA A 32 -1.70 1.58 -8.55
N ASP A 33 -2.06 1.36 -7.29
CA ASP A 33 -1.91 2.35 -6.22
C ASP A 33 -1.15 1.77 -5.03
N LEU A 34 -0.69 2.66 -4.14
CA LEU A 34 -0.25 2.24 -2.81
C LEU A 34 -1.45 1.65 -2.06
N VAL A 35 -1.19 0.57 -1.32
CA VAL A 35 -2.24 -0.20 -0.62
C VAL A 35 -2.97 0.68 0.39
N THR A 36 -4.29 0.74 0.27
CA THR A 36 -5.21 1.16 1.33
C THR A 36 -5.62 -0.05 2.17
N ILE A 37 -5.99 0.17 3.42
CA ILE A 37 -6.43 -0.93 4.30
C ILE A 37 -7.86 -0.66 4.74
N ASP A 38 -8.79 -1.44 4.21
CA ASP A 38 -10.24 -1.26 4.44
C ASP A 38 -10.81 -2.33 5.38
N SER A 39 -10.03 -3.35 5.74
CA SER A 39 -10.46 -4.40 6.66
C SER A 39 -9.35 -4.95 7.54
N GLN A 40 -9.73 -5.51 8.69
CA GLN A 40 -8.79 -6.22 9.57
C GLN A 40 -8.17 -7.44 8.89
N GLN A 41 -8.91 -8.11 8.01
CA GLN A 41 -8.41 -9.26 7.25
C GLN A 41 -7.29 -8.85 6.28
N GLU A 42 -7.49 -7.76 5.56
CA GLU A 42 -6.49 -7.18 4.68
C GLU A 42 -5.24 -6.72 5.46
N GLN A 43 -5.44 -6.04 6.60
CA GLN A 43 -4.35 -5.65 7.49
C GLN A 43 -3.47 -6.83 7.90
N ASN A 44 -4.10 -7.98 8.23
CA ASN A 44 -3.41 -9.19 8.64
C ASN A 44 -2.68 -9.86 7.46
N PHE A 45 -3.31 -9.88 6.27
CA PHE A 45 -2.70 -10.35 5.04
C PHE A 45 -1.44 -9.55 4.69
N VAL A 46 -1.55 -8.22 4.63
CA VAL A 46 -0.42 -7.32 4.31
C VAL A 46 0.72 -7.48 5.31
N ARG A 47 0.44 -7.57 6.62
CA ARG A 47 1.45 -7.83 7.66
C ARG A 47 2.18 -9.16 7.43
N THR A 48 1.44 -10.21 7.10
CA THR A 48 2.00 -11.54 6.84
C THR A 48 2.94 -11.52 5.63
N VAL A 49 2.53 -10.84 4.56
CA VAL A 49 3.34 -10.74 3.34
C VAL A 49 4.56 -9.83 3.53
N ALA A 50 4.45 -8.77 4.34
CA ALA A 50 5.56 -7.86 4.66
C ALA A 50 6.71 -8.55 5.42
N ARG A 51 6.43 -9.65 6.15
CA ARG A 51 7.43 -10.44 6.89
C ARG A 51 8.34 -9.58 7.79
N GLY A 52 7.75 -8.60 8.48
CA GLY A 52 8.47 -7.69 9.38
C GLY A 52 9.26 -6.57 8.67
N SER A 53 9.18 -6.45 7.34
CA SER A 53 9.77 -5.35 6.60
C SER A 53 8.92 -4.08 6.73
N PHE A 54 9.56 -2.91 6.80
CA PHE A 54 8.88 -1.64 6.62
C PHE A 54 8.46 -1.49 5.16
N VAL A 55 7.18 -1.20 4.94
CA VAL A 55 6.58 -1.01 3.62
C VAL A 55 5.75 0.26 3.59
N TRP A 56 5.74 0.95 2.46
CA TRP A 56 4.88 2.11 2.26
C TRP A 56 3.45 1.67 1.97
N LEU A 57 2.50 2.38 2.57
CA LEU A 57 1.06 2.26 2.35
C LEU A 57 0.51 3.60 1.86
N GLY A 58 -0.74 3.61 1.40
CA GLY A 58 -1.43 4.81 0.93
C GLY A 58 -1.84 5.79 2.04
N PHE A 59 -1.54 5.50 3.32
CA PHE A 59 -1.87 6.39 4.44
C PHE A 59 -0.91 7.57 4.49
N THR A 60 -1.44 8.79 4.40
CA THR A 60 -0.65 10.01 4.30
C THR A 60 -1.38 11.22 4.85
N ASP A 61 -0.64 12.22 5.30
CA ASP A 61 -1.13 13.54 5.68
C ASP A 61 -0.55 14.66 4.79
N LEU A 62 0.03 14.30 3.64
CA LEU A 62 0.67 15.25 2.71
C LEU A 62 -0.26 16.39 2.24
N ARG A 63 -1.58 16.16 2.24
CA ARG A 63 -2.56 17.21 1.90
C ARG A 63 -2.76 18.21 3.04
N THR A 64 -2.68 17.77 4.30
CA THR A 64 -2.89 18.61 5.48
C THR A 64 -2.21 17.94 6.67
N GLU A 65 -1.09 18.53 7.11
CA GLU A 65 -0.29 18.03 8.24
C GLU A 65 -1.18 17.72 9.46
N GLY A 66 -0.99 16.53 10.05
CA GLY A 66 -1.78 16.07 11.20
C GLY A 66 -3.17 15.52 10.84
N ARG A 67 -3.61 15.61 9.58
CA ARG A 67 -4.83 14.96 9.08
C ARG A 67 -4.48 13.82 8.14
N TRP A 68 -4.46 12.62 8.68
CA TRP A 68 -4.21 11.41 7.91
C TRP A 68 -5.43 10.99 7.09
N ILE A 69 -5.17 10.64 5.84
CA ILE A 69 -6.13 10.12 4.89
C ILE A 69 -5.54 8.93 4.15
N TRP A 70 -6.41 8.07 3.65
CA TRP A 70 -6.02 7.09 2.64
C TRP A 70 -6.06 7.76 1.27
N GLU A 71 -4.91 7.82 0.60
CA GLU A 71 -4.80 8.32 -0.77
C GLU A 71 -5.11 7.17 -1.74
N SER A 72 -6.41 6.91 -1.95
CA SER A 72 -6.90 6.18 -3.12
C SER A 72 -6.88 7.11 -4.34
N SER A 73 -6.68 6.54 -5.54
CA SER A 73 -6.82 7.27 -6.80
C SER A 73 -8.23 7.79 -7.04
#